data_AF-A0A5C4SUV3-F1
#
_entry.id   AF-A0A5C4SUV3-F1
#
_cell.length_a   1.000
_cell.length_b   1.000
_cell.length_c   1.000
_cell.angle_alpha   90.00
_cell.angle_beta   90.00
_cell.angle_gamma   90.00
#
_symmetry.space_group_name_H-M   'P 1'
#
loop_
_entity.id
_entity.type
_entity.pdbx_description
1 polymer ?
#
loop_
_entity_poly.entity_id
_entity_poly.type
_entity_poly.pdbx_seq_one_letter_code
_entity_poly.pdbx_strand_id
1 'polypeptide(L)'
;MLSMFKAIIPTKKQFKKWSMPGKVTYISFIIGIISLILGIIPYIITTNNVDREELVKQLETSDGANDLRTLEATLQKVKDNSSLQDVYLYYKGRLAMKSAEIPKDNPGKYLLQIDTGSDYYIRAQKGLAWYYSTVYSGEEYENKLKEITNKIESNNMIDPFYFFLKYMVTNKTYSNIEKEYNRFVNYYKDTYNFNESYFIEPKNVPYRTYYILPMKEIQSLNFFFNSVLLEFAEKENLTTEKIQAFARLKKIEKNTDYILLDEGFTLLNINYKDKEQLKNELIDLKLNTTYDEFVGEKVSTGQVPITIYSAELKK
;
A
#
# COMPACT_ATOMS: atom_id res chain seq x y z
N MET A 1 17.99 -45.40 10.04
CA MET A 1 17.05 -45.09 11.14
C MET A 1 16.01 -46.20 11.38
N LEU A 2 15.40 -46.80 10.35
CA LEU A 2 14.44 -47.92 10.51
C LEU A 2 15.03 -49.23 11.10
N SER A 3 16.36 -49.45 11.00
CA SER A 3 17.01 -50.65 11.55
C SER A 3 17.19 -50.62 13.08
N MET A 4 17.23 -49.44 13.71
CA MET A 4 17.35 -49.31 15.17
C MET A 4 16.02 -49.57 15.90
N PHE A 5 14.88 -49.28 15.26
CA PHE A 5 13.56 -49.52 15.86
C PHE A 5 13.17 -51.00 15.95
N LYS A 6 13.76 -51.86 15.10
CA LYS A 6 13.53 -53.32 15.16
C LYS A 6 14.03 -53.95 16.47
N ALA A 7 14.95 -53.30 17.19
CA ALA A 7 15.48 -53.81 18.45
C ALA A 7 14.63 -53.44 19.68
N ILE A 8 13.70 -52.48 19.56
CA ILE A 8 12.95 -51.91 20.69
C ILE A 8 11.60 -52.62 20.90
N ILE A 9 11.06 -53.26 19.85
CA ILE A 9 9.79 -53.98 19.93
C ILE A 9 10.07 -55.46 20.26
N PRO A 10 9.73 -55.95 21.46
CA PRO A 10 9.96 -57.33 21.84
C PRO A 10 9.13 -58.26 20.95
N THR A 11 9.73 -59.36 20.52
CA THR A 11 8.99 -60.40 19.79
C THR A 11 7.92 -61.01 20.69
N LYS A 12 6.84 -61.56 20.10
CA LYS A 12 5.76 -62.25 20.85
C LYS A 12 6.31 -63.29 21.85
N LYS A 13 7.41 -63.98 21.49
CA LYS A 13 8.08 -64.97 22.35
C LYS A 13 8.80 -64.34 23.54
N GLN A 14 9.42 -63.16 23.37
CA GLN A 14 10.09 -62.43 24.44
C GLN A 14 9.08 -61.81 25.40
N PHE A 15 8.02 -61.19 24.89
CA PHE A 15 6.97 -60.57 25.70
C PHE A 15 6.24 -61.60 26.58
N LYS A 16 6.00 -62.83 26.07
CA LYS A 16 5.33 -63.88 26.85
C LYS A 16 6.13 -64.28 28.10
N LYS A 17 7.48 -64.23 28.03
CA LYS A 17 8.40 -64.58 29.12
C LYS A 17 8.52 -63.51 30.21
N TRP A 18 7.97 -62.31 30.00
CA TRP A 18 8.05 -61.25 30.99
C TRP A 18 7.09 -61.50 32.15
N SER A 19 7.54 -61.11 33.35
CA SER A 19 6.71 -61.07 34.55
C SER A 19 5.56 -60.08 34.36
N MET A 20 4.47 -60.27 35.10
CA MET A 20 3.29 -59.40 35.03
C MET A 20 3.63 -57.91 35.27
N PRO A 21 4.47 -57.54 36.26
CA PRO A 21 4.92 -56.15 36.43
C PRO A 21 5.65 -55.61 35.19
N GLY A 22 6.55 -56.39 34.58
CA GLY A 22 7.28 -55.97 33.39
C GLY A 22 6.39 -55.76 32.16
N LYS A 23 5.34 -56.57 32.00
CA LYS A 23 4.33 -56.38 30.94
C LYS A 23 3.54 -55.09 31.13
N VAL A 24 3.11 -54.82 32.36
CA VAL A 24 2.35 -53.60 32.71
C VAL A 24 3.20 -52.35 32.47
N THR A 25 4.46 -52.32 32.94
CA THR A 25 5.36 -51.19 32.72
C THR A 25 5.59 -50.90 31.23
N TYR A 26 5.77 -51.93 30.40
CA TYR A 26 5.95 -51.76 28.96
C TYR A 26 4.69 -51.24 28.25
N ILE A 27 3.51 -51.76 28.61
CA ILE A 27 2.24 -51.26 28.07
C ILE A 27 2.05 -49.80 28.48
N SER A 28 2.30 -49.43 29.73
CA SER A 28 2.23 -48.04 30.20
C SER A 28 3.21 -47.12 29.46
N PHE A 29 4.41 -47.59 29.15
CA PHE A 29 5.38 -46.84 28.34
C PHE A 29 4.89 -46.62 26.90
N ILE A 30 4.34 -47.66 26.26
CA ILE A 30 3.76 -47.54 24.91
C ILE A 30 2.58 -46.56 24.91
N ILE A 31 1.69 -46.65 25.91
CA ILE A 31 0.58 -45.70 26.08
C ILE A 31 1.14 -44.28 26.26
N GLY A 32 2.16 -44.09 27.10
CA GLY A 32 2.80 -42.78 27.29
C GLY A 32 3.37 -42.19 25.99
N ILE A 33 4.06 -42.99 25.18
CA ILE A 33 4.56 -42.56 23.86
C ILE A 33 3.41 -42.21 22.92
N ILE A 34 2.37 -43.06 22.85
CA ILE A 34 1.22 -42.81 21.97
C ILE A 34 0.48 -41.55 22.42
N SER A 35 0.26 -41.35 23.72
CA SER A 35 -0.35 -40.14 24.27
C SER A 35 0.48 -38.88 23.99
N LEU A 36 1.81 -38.98 24.06
CA LEU A 36 2.70 -37.89 23.69
C LEU A 36 2.58 -37.55 22.19
N ILE A 37 2.62 -38.55 21.31
CA ILE A 37 2.45 -38.37 19.86
C ILE A 37 1.07 -37.77 19.55
N LEU A 38 0.01 -38.29 20.18
CA LEU A 38 -1.36 -37.78 20.05
C LEU A 38 -1.56 -36.40 20.66
N GLY A 39 -0.69 -35.92 21.56
CA GLY A 39 -0.69 -34.54 22.04
C GLY A 39 0.09 -33.59 21.11
N ILE A 40 1.19 -34.07 20.52
CA ILE A 40 2.03 -33.31 19.60
C ILE A 40 1.33 -33.07 18.25
N ILE A 41 0.63 -34.07 17.72
CA ILE A 41 -0.05 -33.96 16.41
C ILE A 41 -1.10 -32.83 16.41
N PRO A 42 -2.05 -32.76 17.36
CA PRO A 42 -2.99 -31.63 17.46
C PRO A 42 -2.27 -30.31 17.69
N TYR A 43 -1.23 -30.27 18.53
CA TYR A 43 -0.46 -29.04 18.76
C TYR A 43 0.16 -28.52 17.45
N ILE A 44 0.78 -29.39 16.65
CA ILE A 44 1.34 -29.05 15.33
C ILE A 44 0.24 -28.66 14.33
N ILE A 45 -0.90 -29.35 14.32
CA ILE A 45 -2.01 -29.06 13.39
C ILE A 45 -2.71 -27.74 13.75
N THR A 46 -2.90 -27.43 15.03
CA THR A 46 -3.53 -26.19 15.50
C THR A 46 -2.61 -24.98 15.44
N THR A 47 -1.29 -25.14 15.61
CA THR A 47 -0.33 -24.04 15.43
C THR A 47 -0.07 -23.71 13.95
N ASN A 48 -0.21 -24.68 13.04
CA ASN A 48 0.03 -24.44 11.60
C ASN A 48 -1.20 -24.01 10.80
N ASN A 49 -2.41 -24.16 11.34
CA ASN A 49 -3.65 -23.73 10.70
C ASN A 49 -4.18 -22.42 11.32
N VAL A 50 -3.31 -21.41 11.40
CA VAL A 50 -3.79 -20.04 11.60
C VAL A 50 -4.37 -19.58 10.28
N ASP A 51 -5.67 -19.28 10.25
CA ASP A 51 -6.28 -18.67 9.08
C ASP A 51 -5.57 -17.34 8.78
N ARG A 52 -4.92 -17.25 7.61
CA ARG A 52 -4.13 -16.09 7.19
C ARG A 52 -4.99 -14.82 7.23
N GLU A 53 -6.25 -14.91 6.82
CA GLU A 53 -7.14 -13.74 6.79
C GLU A 53 -7.45 -13.25 8.21
N GLU A 54 -7.76 -14.17 9.13
CA GLU A 54 -8.04 -13.83 10.52
C GLU A 54 -6.81 -13.21 11.20
N LEU A 55 -5.63 -13.79 10.99
CA LEU A 55 -4.38 -13.26 11.53
C LEU A 55 -4.07 -11.87 10.98
N VAL A 56 -4.15 -11.69 9.66
CA VAL A 56 -3.90 -10.39 9.03
C VAL A 56 -4.85 -9.35 9.61
N LYS A 57 -6.13 -9.68 9.77
CA LYS A 57 -7.10 -8.78 10.38
C LYS A 57 -6.75 -8.42 11.82
N GLN A 58 -6.29 -9.38 12.63
CA GLN A 58 -5.82 -9.13 14.00
C GLN A 58 -4.60 -8.18 14.00
N LEU A 59 -3.62 -8.44 13.14
CA LEU A 59 -2.42 -7.61 13.00
C LEU A 59 -2.77 -6.19 12.51
N GLU A 60 -3.64 -6.04 11.51
CA GLU A 60 -4.14 -4.75 11.02
C GLU A 60 -4.85 -3.97 12.12
N THR A 61 -5.71 -4.65 12.89
CA THR A 61 -6.46 -4.02 13.99
C THR A 61 -5.52 -3.53 15.09
N SER A 62 -4.57 -4.35 15.53
CA SER A 62 -3.59 -3.96 16.56
C SER A 62 -2.64 -2.87 16.08
N ASP A 63 -2.18 -2.93 14.82
CA ASP A 63 -1.33 -1.88 14.23
C ASP A 63 -2.09 -0.55 14.12
N GLY A 64 -3.34 -0.56 13.69
CA GLY A 64 -4.20 0.62 13.59
C GLY A 64 -4.54 1.23 14.95
N ALA A 65 -4.77 0.40 15.97
CA ALA A 65 -5.01 0.83 17.35
C ALA A 65 -3.74 1.28 18.08
N ASN A 66 -2.56 1.15 17.46
CA ASN A 66 -1.25 1.37 18.07
C ASN A 66 -1.00 0.53 19.34
N ASP A 67 -1.61 -0.67 19.42
CA ASP A 67 -1.38 -1.63 20.48
C ASP A 67 -0.16 -2.49 20.16
N LEU A 68 1.03 -1.91 20.39
CA LEU A 68 2.32 -2.52 20.05
C LEU A 68 2.55 -3.85 20.78
N ARG A 69 1.98 -4.00 21.99
CA ARG A 69 2.14 -5.23 22.79
C ARG A 69 1.36 -6.38 22.17
N THR A 70 0.09 -6.15 21.82
CA THR A 70 -0.73 -7.18 21.16
C THR A 70 -0.20 -7.49 19.76
N LEU A 71 0.30 -6.47 19.05
CA LEU A 71 0.92 -6.64 17.74
C LEU A 71 2.16 -7.55 17.82
N GLU A 72 3.10 -7.28 18.74
CA GLU A 72 4.29 -8.12 18.93
C GLU A 72 3.91 -9.54 19.37
N ALA A 73 2.99 -9.70 20.33
CA ALA A 73 2.54 -11.01 20.79
C ALA A 73 1.89 -11.84 19.67
N THR A 74 1.15 -11.19 18.76
CA THR A 74 0.54 -11.86 17.60
C THR A 74 1.60 -12.24 16.56
N LEU A 75 2.59 -11.39 16.32
CA LEU A 75 3.69 -11.71 15.40
C LEU A 75 4.54 -12.90 15.85
N GLN A 76 4.77 -13.04 17.15
CA GLN A 76 5.55 -14.18 17.68
C GLN A 76 4.90 -15.53 17.38
N LYS A 77 3.58 -15.58 17.19
CA LYS A 77 2.87 -16.82 16.82
C LYS A 77 3.20 -17.29 15.40
N VAL A 78 3.69 -16.41 14.53
CA VAL A 78 3.88 -16.69 13.09
C VAL A 78 5.31 -16.52 12.62
N LYS A 79 6.25 -16.23 13.54
CA LYS A 79 7.67 -16.01 13.26
C LYS A 79 8.32 -17.13 12.45
N ASP A 80 7.98 -18.38 12.77
CA ASP A 80 8.58 -19.57 12.15
C ASP A 80 7.71 -20.16 11.02
N ASN A 81 6.62 -19.48 10.66
CA ASN A 81 5.71 -19.92 9.60
C ASN A 81 6.15 -19.33 8.25
N SER A 82 6.85 -20.15 7.45
CA SER A 82 7.33 -19.77 6.12
C SER A 82 6.24 -19.23 5.17
N SER A 83 5.00 -19.69 5.28
CA SER A 83 3.87 -19.23 4.45
C SER A 83 3.34 -17.84 4.85
N LEU A 84 3.74 -17.33 6.01
CA LEU A 84 3.38 -16.03 6.56
C LEU A 84 4.61 -15.12 6.74
N GLN A 85 5.73 -15.49 6.13
CA GLN A 85 7.00 -14.78 6.32
C GLN A 85 6.90 -13.32 5.85
N ASP A 86 6.17 -13.06 4.77
CA ASP A 86 5.90 -11.72 4.25
C ASP A 86 5.12 -10.85 5.23
N VAL A 87 4.04 -11.41 5.79
CA VAL A 87 3.22 -10.78 6.85
C VAL A 87 4.10 -10.48 8.07
N TYR A 88 4.86 -11.46 8.54
CA TYR A 88 5.76 -11.30 9.67
C TYR A 88 6.76 -10.17 9.45
N LEU A 89 7.47 -10.18 8.32
CA LEU A 89 8.47 -9.15 7.97
C LEU A 89 7.83 -7.75 7.88
N TYR A 90 6.65 -7.64 7.28
CA TYR A 90 5.95 -6.37 7.14
C TYR A 90 5.62 -5.76 8.50
N TYR A 91 4.91 -6.48 9.36
CA TYR A 91 4.49 -5.94 10.65
C TYR A 91 5.66 -5.82 11.65
N LYS A 92 6.70 -6.65 11.53
CA LYS A 92 7.93 -6.45 12.33
C LYS A 92 8.65 -5.17 11.93
N GLY A 93 8.69 -4.85 10.63
CA GLY A 93 9.16 -3.56 10.13
C GLY A 93 8.32 -2.38 10.63
N ARG A 94 6.98 -2.51 10.65
CA ARG A 94 6.06 -1.50 11.20
C ARG A 94 6.29 -1.26 12.70
N LEU A 95 6.50 -2.33 13.47
CA LEU A 95 6.87 -2.22 14.88
C LEU A 95 8.20 -1.50 15.08
N ALA A 96 9.22 -1.81 14.28
CA ALA A 96 10.51 -1.13 14.33
C ALA A 96 10.38 0.38 14.05
N MET A 97 9.51 0.78 13.11
CA MET A 97 9.22 2.20 12.85
C MET A 97 8.55 2.90 14.03
N LYS A 98 7.67 2.20 14.75
CA LYS A 98 6.88 2.75 15.87
C LYS A 98 7.56 2.66 17.22
N SER A 99 8.59 1.83 17.35
CA SER A 99 9.29 1.63 18.63
C SER A 99 9.99 2.92 19.05
N ALA A 100 9.75 3.31 20.31
CA ALA A 100 10.46 4.41 20.96
C ALA A 100 11.78 3.95 21.61
N GLU A 101 12.12 2.67 21.55
CA GLU A 101 13.31 2.10 22.18
C GLU A 101 14.60 2.60 21.51
N ILE A 102 15.62 2.89 22.32
CA ILE A 102 16.95 3.33 21.88
C ILE A 102 17.94 2.19 22.13
N PRO A 103 18.73 1.74 21.12
CA PRO A 103 18.72 2.22 19.74
C PRO A 103 17.47 1.77 18.96
N LYS A 104 16.93 2.65 18.11
CA LYS A 104 15.79 2.30 17.26
C LYS A 104 16.19 1.20 16.28
N ASP A 105 15.41 0.13 16.23
CA ASP A 105 15.57 -0.93 15.23
C ASP A 105 15.40 -0.32 13.82
N ASN A 106 16.32 -0.62 12.90
CA ASN A 106 16.18 -0.17 11.50
C ASN A 106 15.11 -1.03 10.80
N PRO A 107 13.97 -0.45 10.39
CA PRO A 107 12.89 -1.21 9.77
C PRO A 107 13.30 -1.80 8.41
N GLY A 108 14.32 -1.24 7.75
CA GLY A 108 14.92 -1.79 6.54
C GLY A 108 15.47 -3.20 6.71
N LYS A 109 15.86 -3.59 7.94
CA LYS A 109 16.25 -4.97 8.25
C LYS A 109 15.14 -5.96 7.95
N TYR A 110 13.88 -5.57 8.06
CA TYR A 110 12.73 -6.45 7.85
C TYR A 110 12.06 -6.18 6.49
N LEU A 111 11.77 -4.92 6.19
CA LEU A 111 10.98 -4.56 5.01
C LEU A 111 11.69 -4.82 3.67
N LEU A 112 13.02 -4.76 3.63
CA LEU A 112 13.78 -5.06 2.42
C LEU A 112 13.88 -6.57 2.12
N GLN A 113 13.47 -7.44 3.05
CA GLN A 113 13.49 -8.90 2.86
C GLN A 113 12.18 -9.44 2.27
N ILE A 114 11.15 -8.60 2.12
CA ILE A 114 9.86 -9.04 1.57
C ILE A 114 10.03 -9.31 0.07
N ASP A 115 9.61 -10.50 -0.35
CA ASP A 115 9.69 -10.95 -1.75
C ASP A 115 8.83 -10.09 -2.67
N THR A 116 9.31 -9.81 -3.88
CA THR A 116 8.60 -8.99 -4.87
C THR A 116 7.31 -9.62 -5.36
N GLY A 117 7.13 -10.94 -5.23
CA GLY A 117 5.88 -11.65 -5.51
C GLY A 117 4.83 -11.57 -4.41
N SER A 118 5.14 -10.96 -3.25
CA SER A 118 4.18 -10.80 -2.15
C SER A 118 3.31 -9.54 -2.31
N ASP A 119 2.03 -9.66 -1.96
CA ASP A 119 1.07 -8.55 -1.85
C ASP A 119 1.50 -7.47 -0.83
N TYR A 120 2.43 -7.80 0.07
CA TYR A 120 2.99 -6.86 1.04
C TYR A 120 4.17 -6.06 0.52
N TYR A 121 4.74 -6.39 -0.64
CA TYR A 121 5.95 -5.74 -1.15
C TYR A 121 5.77 -4.23 -1.32
N ILE A 122 4.72 -3.80 -2.05
CA ILE A 122 4.43 -2.37 -2.25
C ILE A 122 4.11 -1.68 -0.92
N ARG A 123 3.36 -2.34 -0.03
CA ARG A 123 3.08 -1.81 1.32
C ARG A 123 4.38 -1.57 2.10
N ALA A 124 5.35 -2.47 1.98
CA ALA A 124 6.66 -2.34 2.59
C ALA A 124 7.46 -1.17 1.99
N GLN A 125 7.44 -1.02 0.66
CA GLN A 125 8.09 0.12 0.00
C GLN A 125 7.48 1.47 0.43
N LYS A 126 6.15 1.54 0.56
CA LYS A 126 5.45 2.71 1.12
C LYS A 126 5.89 3.04 2.55
N GLY A 127 6.00 2.01 3.39
CA GLY A 127 6.52 2.15 4.74
C GLY A 127 7.96 2.68 4.75
N LEU A 128 8.85 2.12 3.92
CA LEU A 128 10.24 2.56 3.82
C LEU A 128 10.35 4.01 3.34
N ALA A 129 9.60 4.40 2.31
CA ALA A 129 9.58 5.79 1.84
C ALA A 129 9.14 6.75 2.94
N TRP A 130 8.10 6.41 3.69
CA TRP A 130 7.67 7.18 4.85
C TRP A 130 8.78 7.30 5.89
N TYR A 131 9.36 6.17 6.31
CA TYR A 131 10.46 6.18 7.29
C TYR A 131 11.65 7.02 6.79
N TYR A 132 12.04 6.89 5.53
CA TYR A 132 13.12 7.68 4.96
C TYR A 132 12.82 9.17 4.97
N SER A 133 11.57 9.58 4.73
CA SER A 133 11.16 10.99 4.83
C SER A 133 11.27 11.56 6.25
N THR A 134 11.22 10.70 7.28
CA THR A 134 11.35 11.11 8.70
C THR A 134 12.78 11.12 9.21
N VAL A 135 13.67 10.33 8.61
CA VAL A 135 15.04 10.11 9.10
C VAL A 135 16.09 10.81 8.27
N TYR A 136 15.87 10.92 6.96
CA TYR A 136 16.82 11.49 6.02
C TYR A 136 16.31 12.82 5.46
N SER A 137 17.22 13.65 4.95
CA SER A 137 16.88 14.90 4.26
C SER A 137 17.84 15.16 3.10
N GLY A 138 17.48 16.10 2.22
CA GLY A 138 18.29 16.49 1.07
C GLY A 138 18.63 15.31 0.14
N GLU A 139 19.86 15.28 -0.34
CA GLU A 139 20.34 14.31 -1.33
C GLU A 139 20.25 12.85 -0.84
N GLU A 140 20.50 12.60 0.46
CA GLU A 140 20.42 11.25 1.02
C GLU A 140 18.99 10.70 0.95
N TYR A 141 17.99 11.52 1.29
CA TYR A 141 16.58 11.16 1.15
C TYR A 141 16.21 10.88 -0.31
N GLU A 142 16.62 11.75 -1.23
CA GLU A 142 16.37 11.56 -2.67
C GLU A 142 16.98 10.26 -3.19
N ASN A 143 18.21 9.94 -2.79
CA ASN A 143 18.89 8.71 -3.18
C ASN A 143 18.15 7.47 -2.65
N LYS A 144 17.66 7.53 -1.40
CA LYS A 144 16.83 6.47 -0.81
C LYS A 144 15.50 6.28 -1.55
N LEU A 145 14.85 7.37 -1.97
CA LEU A 145 13.66 7.25 -2.81
C LEU A 145 13.99 6.67 -4.19
N LYS A 146 15.07 7.12 -4.85
CA LYS A 146 15.50 6.59 -6.16
C LYS A 146 15.76 5.08 -6.09
N GLU A 147 16.37 4.59 -5.02
CA GLU A 147 16.56 3.15 -4.79
C GLU A 147 15.21 2.40 -4.77
N ILE A 148 14.21 2.90 -4.04
CA ILE A 148 12.87 2.31 -4.00
C ILE A 148 12.22 2.36 -5.39
N THR A 149 12.24 3.53 -6.03
CA THR A 149 11.62 3.73 -7.35
C THR A 149 12.20 2.80 -8.40
N ASN A 150 13.53 2.67 -8.46
CA ASN A 150 14.22 1.82 -9.43
C ASN A 150 13.90 0.34 -9.18
N LYS A 151 13.79 -0.09 -7.93
CA LYS A 151 13.38 -1.47 -7.60
C LYS A 151 11.96 -1.75 -8.09
N ILE A 152 11.00 -0.85 -7.81
CA ILE A 152 9.62 -1.00 -8.28
C ILE A 152 9.57 -1.06 -9.82
N GLU A 153 10.31 -0.17 -10.50
CA GLU A 153 10.41 -0.14 -11.97
C GLU A 153 11.00 -1.43 -12.54
N SER A 154 12.12 -1.90 -11.98
CA SER A 154 12.81 -3.12 -12.46
C SER A 154 11.99 -4.40 -12.29
N ASN A 155 11.07 -4.42 -11.33
CA ASN A 155 10.15 -5.55 -11.09
C ASN A 155 8.81 -5.38 -11.80
N ASN A 156 8.63 -4.32 -12.62
CA ASN A 156 7.40 -4.00 -13.33
C ASN A 156 6.16 -3.89 -12.42
N MET A 157 6.35 -3.41 -11.18
CA MET A 157 5.27 -3.27 -10.19
C MET A 157 4.68 -1.85 -10.22
N ILE A 158 4.24 -1.43 -11.41
CA ILE A 158 3.79 -0.05 -11.66
C ILE A 158 2.39 0.16 -11.07
N ASP A 159 2.31 0.93 -9.99
CA ASP A 159 1.09 1.32 -9.28
C ASP A 159 1.01 2.86 -9.06
N PRO A 160 -0.03 3.42 -8.44
CA PRO A 160 -0.09 4.86 -8.20
C PRO A 160 1.07 5.37 -7.33
N PHE A 161 1.53 4.56 -6.37
CA PHE A 161 2.67 4.92 -5.53
C PHE A 161 3.98 5.03 -6.32
N TYR A 162 4.19 4.19 -7.34
CA TYR A 162 5.31 4.33 -8.27
C TYR A 162 5.32 5.71 -8.94
N PHE A 163 4.19 6.17 -9.45
CA PHE A 163 4.11 7.49 -10.12
C PHE A 163 4.35 8.64 -9.14
N PHE A 164 3.86 8.53 -7.91
CA PHE A 164 4.20 9.47 -6.84
C PHE A 164 5.71 9.49 -6.57
N LEU A 165 6.35 8.33 -6.41
CA LEU A 165 7.78 8.25 -6.22
C LEU A 165 8.58 8.80 -7.41
N LYS A 166 8.17 8.51 -8.65
CA LYS A 166 8.79 9.07 -9.86
C LYS A 166 8.72 10.58 -9.85
N TYR A 167 7.56 11.15 -9.51
CA TYR A 167 7.48 12.59 -9.29
C TYR A 167 8.51 13.04 -8.26
N MET A 168 8.54 12.43 -7.06
CA MET A 168 9.41 12.84 -5.95
C MET A 168 10.90 12.88 -6.33
N VAL A 169 11.35 11.99 -7.20
CA VAL A 169 12.77 11.90 -7.61
C VAL A 169 13.10 12.57 -8.95
N THR A 170 12.11 13.14 -9.63
CA THR A 170 12.28 13.84 -10.91
C THR A 170 12.65 15.31 -10.69
N ASN A 171 13.45 15.86 -11.60
CA ASN A 171 13.75 17.30 -11.60
C ASN A 171 12.47 18.12 -11.79
N LYS A 172 12.25 19.10 -10.91
CA LYS A 172 10.99 19.83 -10.78
C LYS A 172 10.93 20.98 -11.77
N THR A 173 10.46 20.68 -12.97
CA THR A 173 10.10 21.66 -14.01
C THR A 173 8.73 21.27 -14.56
N TYR A 174 7.92 22.23 -15.04
CA TYR A 174 6.60 21.96 -15.60
C TYR A 174 6.63 20.83 -16.62
N SER A 175 7.55 20.90 -17.60
CA SER A 175 7.64 19.90 -18.68
C SER A 175 7.91 18.47 -18.19
N ASN A 176 8.81 18.30 -17.22
CA ASN A 176 9.08 16.97 -16.64
C ASN A 176 7.90 16.44 -15.83
N ILE A 177 7.21 17.31 -15.08
CA ILE A 177 6.02 16.94 -14.31
C ILE A 177 4.89 16.54 -15.26
N GLU A 178 4.68 17.31 -16.34
CA GLU A 178 3.67 17.03 -17.35
C GLU A 178 3.95 15.70 -18.07
N LYS A 179 5.21 15.41 -18.37
CA LYS A 179 5.62 14.12 -18.95
C LYS A 179 5.26 12.95 -18.05
N GLU A 180 5.54 13.02 -16.75
CA GLU A 180 5.17 11.96 -15.81
C GLU A 180 3.65 11.88 -15.60
N TYR A 181 2.94 13.01 -15.56
CA TYR A 181 1.47 13.04 -15.52
C TYR A 181 0.86 12.37 -16.76
N ASN A 182 1.36 12.65 -17.95
CA ASN A 182 0.88 12.02 -19.18
C ASN A 182 1.16 10.52 -19.21
N ARG A 183 2.29 10.07 -18.64
CA ARG A 183 2.58 8.64 -18.48
C ARG A 183 1.58 7.98 -17.51
N PHE A 184 1.26 8.65 -16.40
CA PHE A 184 0.25 8.22 -15.44
C PHE A 184 -1.15 8.13 -16.06
N VAL A 185 -1.60 9.18 -16.75
CA VAL A 185 -2.89 9.22 -17.48
C VAL A 185 -2.97 8.09 -18.49
N ASN A 186 -1.93 7.91 -19.31
CA ASN A 186 -1.90 6.86 -20.32
C ASN A 186 -1.94 5.45 -19.74
N TYR A 187 -1.31 5.23 -18.57
CA TYR A 187 -1.31 3.92 -17.90
C TYR A 187 -2.70 3.55 -17.36
N TYR A 188 -3.46 4.53 -16.85
CA TYR A 188 -4.77 4.29 -16.22
C TYR A 188 -5.99 4.67 -17.08
N LYS A 189 -5.82 5.11 -18.33
CA LYS A 189 -6.91 5.58 -19.19
C LYS A 189 -8.06 4.59 -19.42
N ASP A 190 -7.76 3.28 -19.33
CA ASP A 190 -8.75 2.22 -19.50
C ASP A 190 -9.50 1.89 -18.19
N THR A 191 -9.03 2.42 -17.06
CA THR A 191 -9.59 2.22 -15.71
C THR A 191 -10.24 3.50 -15.15
N TYR A 192 -9.75 4.67 -15.56
CA TYR A 192 -10.19 5.96 -15.04
C TYR A 192 -10.40 6.97 -16.18
N ASN A 193 -11.58 7.58 -16.22
CA ASN A 193 -11.86 8.66 -17.15
C ASN A 193 -11.31 9.97 -16.56
N PHE A 194 -10.09 10.34 -16.95
CA PHE A 194 -9.43 11.57 -16.51
C PHE A 194 -10.16 12.84 -16.91
N ASN A 195 -10.92 12.80 -18.01
CA ASN A 195 -11.71 13.95 -18.42
C ASN A 195 -12.87 14.14 -17.46
N GLU A 196 -13.66 13.11 -17.18
CA GLU A 196 -14.88 13.22 -16.37
C GLU A 196 -14.67 12.96 -14.87
N SER A 197 -13.48 12.53 -14.49
CA SER A 197 -13.07 12.21 -13.11
C SER A 197 -13.90 11.10 -12.45
N TYR A 198 -14.25 10.05 -13.20
CA TYR A 198 -14.92 8.86 -12.69
C TYR A 198 -14.23 7.56 -13.13
N PHE A 199 -14.47 6.46 -12.40
CA PHE A 199 -13.95 5.14 -12.76
C PHE A 199 -14.77 4.51 -13.88
N ILE A 200 -14.08 4.03 -14.91
CA ILE A 200 -14.71 3.31 -15.99
C ILE A 200 -15.02 1.92 -15.45
N GLU A 201 -16.28 1.48 -15.54
CA GLU A 201 -16.67 0.11 -15.23
C GLU A 201 -16.31 -0.82 -16.40
N PRO A 202 -15.38 -1.79 -16.25
CA PRO A 202 -15.23 -2.86 -17.23
C PRO A 202 -16.52 -3.62 -17.44
N LYS A 203 -16.87 -3.73 -18.72
CA LYS A 203 -18.12 -4.32 -19.19
C LYS A 203 -18.34 -5.80 -18.82
N ASN A 204 -17.38 -6.48 -18.17
CA ASN A 204 -17.40 -7.93 -17.91
C ASN A 204 -16.76 -8.38 -16.58
N VAL A 205 -16.58 -7.49 -15.59
CA VAL A 205 -16.03 -7.89 -14.28
C VAL A 205 -17.07 -7.60 -13.20
N PRO A 206 -17.46 -8.60 -12.37
CA PRO A 206 -18.40 -8.38 -11.27
C PRO A 206 -17.93 -7.23 -10.38
N TYR A 207 -18.85 -6.33 -10.03
CA TYR A 207 -18.61 -5.11 -9.24
C TYR A 207 -17.79 -5.32 -7.94
N ARG A 208 -17.74 -6.55 -7.42
CA ARG A 208 -17.01 -6.94 -6.20
C ARG A 208 -15.51 -7.18 -6.38
N THR A 209 -14.99 -7.23 -7.61
CA THR A 209 -13.56 -7.47 -7.86
C THR A 209 -12.75 -6.19 -8.15
N TYR A 210 -13.39 -5.02 -8.12
CA TYR A 210 -12.69 -3.74 -8.21
C TYR A 210 -12.08 -3.39 -6.87
N TYR A 211 -10.75 -3.33 -6.85
CA TYR A 211 -10.02 -2.87 -5.68
C TYR A 211 -10.32 -1.37 -5.47
N ILE A 212 -11.19 -1.08 -4.50
CA ILE A 212 -11.56 0.28 -4.06
C ILE A 212 -10.32 1.11 -3.66
N LEU A 213 -9.25 0.44 -3.21
CA LEU A 213 -8.02 1.09 -2.73
C LEU A 213 -7.22 1.77 -3.88
N PRO A 214 -6.77 1.06 -4.93
CA PRO A 214 -6.16 1.68 -6.12
C PRO A 214 -6.99 2.81 -6.75
N MET A 215 -8.32 2.69 -6.71
CA MET A 215 -9.20 3.74 -7.23
C MET A 215 -8.99 5.05 -6.48
N LYS A 216 -9.07 5.03 -5.14
CA LYS A 216 -8.83 6.21 -4.30
C LYS A 216 -7.45 6.82 -4.58
N GLU A 217 -6.42 5.99 -4.71
CA GLU A 217 -5.06 6.45 -4.99
C GLU A 217 -4.92 7.10 -6.37
N ILE A 218 -5.54 6.55 -7.42
CA ILE A 218 -5.53 7.15 -8.77
C ILE A 218 -6.17 8.53 -8.74
N GLN A 219 -7.32 8.67 -8.07
CA GLN A 219 -8.02 9.94 -7.98
C GLN A 219 -7.23 10.99 -7.19
N SER A 220 -6.67 10.61 -6.03
CA SER A 220 -5.82 11.51 -5.23
C SER A 220 -4.55 11.90 -5.98
N LEU A 221 -3.94 10.97 -6.71
CA LEU A 221 -2.74 11.28 -7.49
C LEU A 221 -3.05 12.14 -8.73
N ASN A 222 -4.22 11.98 -9.36
CA ASN A 222 -4.67 12.86 -10.43
C ASN A 222 -4.85 14.30 -9.91
N PHE A 223 -5.47 14.46 -8.74
CA PHE A 223 -5.58 15.76 -8.07
C PHE A 223 -4.19 16.34 -7.80
N PHE A 224 -3.32 15.55 -7.16
CA PHE A 224 -1.94 15.94 -6.84
C PHE A 224 -1.15 16.42 -8.06
N PHE A 225 -1.14 15.68 -9.17
CA PHE A 225 -0.40 16.08 -10.37
C PHE A 225 -0.90 17.39 -10.94
N ASN A 226 -2.22 17.59 -11.05
CA ASN A 226 -2.75 18.85 -11.59
C ASN A 226 -2.48 20.03 -10.67
N SER A 227 -2.49 19.81 -9.36
CA SER A 227 -2.10 20.77 -8.33
C SER A 227 -0.65 21.21 -8.49
N VAL A 228 0.28 20.27 -8.63
CA VAL A 228 1.70 20.58 -8.84
C VAL A 228 1.94 21.21 -10.22
N LEU A 229 1.25 20.76 -11.27
CA LEU A 229 1.33 21.37 -12.60
C LEU A 229 0.91 22.85 -12.56
N LEU A 230 -0.14 23.18 -11.78
CA LEU A 230 -0.57 24.55 -11.60
C LEU A 230 0.53 25.39 -10.92
N GLU A 231 1.07 24.90 -9.80
CA GLU A 231 2.16 25.56 -9.06
C GLU A 231 3.37 25.85 -9.96
N PHE A 232 3.80 24.86 -10.77
CA PHE A 232 4.96 25.04 -11.65
C PHE A 232 4.65 25.89 -12.88
N ALA A 233 3.43 25.85 -13.41
CA ALA A 233 3.02 26.77 -14.46
C ALA A 233 3.05 28.23 -13.98
N GLU A 234 2.67 28.47 -12.71
CA GLU A 234 2.78 29.80 -12.09
C GLU A 234 4.23 30.23 -11.92
N LYS A 235 5.08 29.38 -11.33
CA LYS A 235 6.51 29.67 -11.12
C LYS A 235 7.25 29.95 -12.44
N GLU A 236 6.87 29.26 -13.51
CA GLU A 236 7.49 29.37 -14.83
C GLU A 236 6.79 30.40 -15.74
N ASN A 237 5.76 31.10 -15.27
CA ASN A 237 4.97 32.10 -16.01
C ASN A 237 4.31 31.54 -17.30
N LEU A 238 3.80 30.31 -17.25
CA LEU A 238 3.16 29.59 -18.35
C LEU A 238 1.63 29.78 -18.31
N THR A 239 1.14 30.87 -18.90
CA THR A 239 -0.27 31.29 -18.80
C THR A 239 -1.26 30.24 -19.31
N THR A 240 -1.00 29.62 -20.47
CA THR A 240 -1.91 28.66 -21.08
C THR A 240 -1.99 27.38 -20.25
N GLU A 241 -0.85 26.87 -19.83
CA GLU A 241 -0.66 25.69 -19.01
C GLU A 241 -1.33 25.84 -17.63
N LYS A 242 -1.19 27.02 -17.02
CA LYS A 242 -1.87 27.39 -15.78
C LYS A 242 -3.39 27.28 -15.92
N ILE A 243 -3.96 27.86 -16.98
CA ILE A 243 -5.40 27.81 -17.26
C ILE A 243 -5.86 26.36 -17.43
N GLN A 244 -5.09 25.53 -18.16
CA GLN A 244 -5.43 24.13 -18.36
C GLN A 244 -5.40 23.32 -17.06
N ALA A 245 -4.34 23.47 -16.25
CA ALA A 245 -4.21 22.78 -14.97
C ALA A 245 -5.35 23.17 -14.01
N PHE A 246 -5.68 24.46 -13.94
CA PHE A 246 -6.79 24.98 -13.14
C PHE A 246 -8.15 24.41 -13.59
N ALA A 247 -8.42 24.39 -14.90
CA ALA A 247 -9.66 23.82 -15.44
C ALA A 247 -9.81 22.33 -15.10
N ARG A 248 -8.71 21.56 -15.15
CA ARG A 248 -8.70 20.14 -14.75
C ARG A 248 -9.00 19.99 -13.25
N LEU A 249 -8.35 20.78 -12.39
CA LEU A 249 -8.61 20.76 -10.93
C LEU A 249 -10.07 21.05 -10.60
N LYS A 250 -10.68 22.06 -11.23
CA LYS A 250 -12.09 22.39 -11.02
C LYS A 250 -13.03 21.24 -11.39
N LYS A 251 -12.69 20.49 -12.43
CA LYS A 251 -13.49 19.33 -12.85
C LYS A 251 -13.36 18.17 -11.86
N ILE A 252 -12.16 17.90 -11.36
CA ILE A 252 -11.91 16.92 -10.31
C ILE A 252 -12.69 17.32 -9.04
N GLU A 253 -12.58 18.59 -8.62
CA GLU A 253 -13.25 19.14 -7.43
C GLU A 253 -14.78 18.92 -7.47
N LYS A 254 -15.40 19.14 -8.63
CA LYS A 254 -16.85 18.99 -8.81
C LYS A 254 -17.33 17.53 -8.72
N ASN A 255 -16.49 16.59 -9.15
CA ASN A 255 -16.87 15.21 -9.38
C ASN A 255 -16.29 14.23 -8.36
N THR A 256 -15.61 14.74 -7.33
CA THR A 256 -14.88 13.92 -6.37
C THR A 256 -15.36 14.16 -4.94
N ASP A 257 -15.54 13.08 -4.18
CA ASP A 257 -15.73 13.14 -2.74
C ASP A 257 -14.39 13.44 -2.05
N TYR A 258 -14.34 14.52 -1.27
CA TYR A 258 -13.16 14.94 -0.51
C TYR A 258 -12.69 13.89 0.51
N ILE A 259 -13.59 13.05 1.03
CA ILE A 259 -13.23 11.94 1.92
C ILE A 259 -12.41 10.90 1.15
N LEU A 260 -12.83 10.57 -0.08
CA LEU A 260 -12.10 9.62 -0.93
C LEU A 260 -10.70 10.15 -1.32
N LEU A 261 -10.58 11.46 -1.56
CA LEU A 261 -9.28 12.09 -1.81
C LEU A 261 -8.35 11.97 -0.61
N ASP A 262 -8.86 12.26 0.59
CA ASP A 262 -8.08 12.18 1.82
C ASP A 262 -7.59 10.76 2.12
N GLU A 263 -8.47 9.77 1.94
CA GLU A 263 -8.11 8.38 2.08
C GLU A 263 -7.02 7.97 1.08
N GLY A 264 -7.13 8.38 -0.19
CA GLY A 264 -6.11 8.09 -1.19
C GLY A 264 -4.76 8.78 -0.90
N PHE A 265 -4.76 10.01 -0.39
CA PHE A 265 -3.54 10.69 0.06
C PHE A 265 -2.87 9.95 1.21
N THR A 266 -3.68 9.50 2.18
CA THR A 266 -3.23 8.69 3.31
C THR A 266 -2.62 7.37 2.84
N LEU A 267 -3.25 6.70 1.87
CA LEU A 267 -2.75 5.44 1.29
C LEU A 267 -1.44 5.61 0.49
N LEU A 268 -1.20 6.80 -0.07
CA LEU A 268 0.03 7.17 -0.76
C LEU A 268 1.14 7.68 0.18
N ASN A 269 0.88 7.82 1.49
CA ASN A 269 1.77 8.43 2.46
C ASN A 269 2.22 9.86 2.09
N ILE A 270 1.33 10.64 1.45
CA ILE A 270 1.60 12.05 1.14
C ILE A 270 1.36 12.86 2.42
N ASN A 271 2.37 13.60 2.89
CA ASN A 271 2.32 14.26 4.19
C ASN A 271 1.37 15.47 4.19
N TYR A 272 0.64 15.64 5.28
CA TYR A 272 -0.57 16.46 5.41
C TYR A 272 -0.36 17.98 5.28
N LYS A 273 0.89 18.47 5.39
CA LYS A 273 1.23 19.90 5.26
C LYS A 273 1.05 20.43 3.84
N ASP A 274 1.33 19.62 2.83
CA ASP A 274 1.14 19.98 1.43
C ASP A 274 -0.36 20.06 1.08
N LYS A 275 -1.22 19.33 1.82
CA LYS A 275 -2.66 19.22 1.57
C LYS A 275 -3.45 20.45 2.03
N GLU A 276 -3.21 20.95 3.24
CA GLU A 276 -3.87 22.17 3.72
C GLU A 276 -3.39 23.39 2.93
N GLN A 277 -2.11 23.44 2.58
CA GLN A 277 -1.58 24.47 1.69
C GLN A 277 -2.25 24.39 0.31
N LEU A 278 -2.31 23.21 -0.32
CA LEU A 278 -3.00 23.03 -1.61
C LEU A 278 -4.50 23.35 -1.56
N LYS A 279 -5.17 22.96 -0.47
CA LYS A 279 -6.58 23.26 -0.26
C LYS A 279 -6.82 24.75 -0.07
N ASN A 280 -5.95 25.44 0.68
CA ASN A 280 -6.03 26.88 0.90
C ASN A 280 -5.66 27.66 -0.37
N GLU A 281 -4.63 27.25 -1.11
CA GLU A 281 -4.29 27.82 -2.42
C GLU A 281 -5.45 27.69 -3.42
N LEU A 282 -6.18 26.57 -3.42
CA LEU A 282 -7.39 26.39 -4.23
C LEU A 282 -8.58 27.26 -3.79
N ILE A 283 -8.69 27.54 -2.48
CA ILE A 283 -9.68 28.46 -1.92
C ILE A 283 -9.30 29.91 -2.25
N ASP A 284 -8.03 30.28 -2.14
CA ASP A 284 -7.53 31.62 -2.49
C ASP A 284 -7.61 31.86 -4.00
N LEU A 285 -7.37 30.83 -4.83
CA LEU A 285 -7.65 30.89 -6.25
C LEU A 285 -9.15 31.07 -6.53
N LYS A 286 -10.06 30.43 -5.77
CA LYS A 286 -11.52 30.72 -5.88
C LYS A 286 -11.86 32.17 -5.55
N LEU A 287 -11.10 32.81 -4.65
CA LEU A 287 -11.35 34.18 -4.20
C LEU A 287 -10.72 35.24 -5.11
N ASN A 288 -9.59 34.93 -5.74
CA ASN A 288 -8.92 35.82 -6.70
C ASN A 288 -9.32 35.60 -8.16
N THR A 289 -9.98 34.48 -8.49
CA THR A 289 -10.67 34.33 -9.78
C THR A 289 -12.17 34.49 -9.58
N THR A 290 -12.63 35.72 -9.38
CA THR A 290 -13.99 36.05 -9.81
C THR A 290 -14.10 35.65 -11.27
N TYR A 291 -15.01 34.70 -11.54
CA TYR A 291 -15.33 34.16 -12.86
C TYR A 291 -15.57 35.26 -13.93
N ASP A 292 -15.88 36.47 -13.47
CA ASP A 292 -16.08 37.67 -14.28
C ASP A 292 -14.80 38.25 -14.92
N GLU A 293 -13.60 38.00 -14.37
CA GLU A 293 -12.36 38.44 -15.03
C GLU A 293 -11.96 37.56 -16.22
N PHE A 294 -12.37 36.28 -16.24
CA PHE A 294 -12.08 35.35 -17.35
C PHE A 294 -13.10 35.41 -18.50
N VAL A 295 -14.30 35.97 -18.26
CA VAL A 295 -15.31 36.21 -19.30
C VAL A 295 -15.31 37.69 -19.75
N GLY A 296 -14.63 38.58 -19.01
CA GLY A 296 -14.60 40.03 -19.23
C GLY A 296 -13.59 40.54 -20.26
N GLU A 297 -12.52 39.79 -20.56
CA GLU A 297 -11.70 40.12 -21.74
C GLU A 297 -12.38 39.60 -23.00
N LYS A 298 -13.12 40.53 -23.62
CA LYS A 298 -13.53 40.46 -25.02
C LYS A 298 -12.40 39.82 -25.84
N VAL A 299 -12.64 38.58 -26.27
CA VAL A 299 -12.11 38.05 -27.52
C VAL A 299 -12.73 38.89 -28.65
N SER A 300 -12.30 40.15 -28.78
CA SER A 300 -12.37 40.89 -30.02
C SER A 300 -11.16 40.45 -30.83
N THR A 301 -11.27 39.29 -31.47
CA THR A 301 -10.77 38.96 -32.81
C THR A 301 -10.75 37.43 -32.98
N GLY A 302 -11.72 36.92 -33.74
CA GLY A 302 -11.54 35.76 -34.61
C GLY A 302 -11.40 34.37 -33.97
N GLN A 303 -12.54 33.69 -33.83
CA GLN A 303 -12.76 32.26 -34.09
C GLN A 303 -11.78 31.23 -33.49
N VAL A 304 -12.20 30.61 -32.37
CA VAL A 304 -12.17 29.15 -32.20
C VAL A 304 -13.49 28.74 -31.52
N PRO A 305 -14.35 27.91 -32.12
CA PRO A 305 -15.59 27.50 -31.47
C PRO A 305 -15.29 26.43 -30.41
N ILE A 306 -15.41 26.82 -29.13
CA ILE A 306 -15.61 25.83 -28.06
C ILE A 306 -17.07 25.41 -28.14
N THR A 307 -17.33 24.22 -28.69
CA THR A 307 -18.65 23.60 -28.66
C THR A 307 -18.95 23.16 -27.22
N ILE A 308 -19.70 23.99 -26.49
CA ILE A 308 -20.28 23.63 -25.19
C ILE A 308 -21.56 22.82 -25.47
N TYR A 309 -21.56 21.53 -25.14
CA TYR A 309 -22.80 20.75 -25.10
C TYR A 309 -23.60 21.18 -23.86
N SER A 310 -24.61 22.02 -24.06
CA SER A 310 -25.68 22.22 -23.09
C SER A 310 -26.59 20.99 -23.10
N ALA A 311 -26.52 20.15 -22.06
CA ALA A 311 -27.57 19.17 -21.83
C ALA A 311 -28.81 19.91 -21.32
N GLU A 312 -29.86 19.95 -22.16
CA GLU A 312 -31.20 20.42 -21.81
C GLU A 312 -31.74 19.60 -20.63
N LEU A 313 -31.98 20.27 -19.49
CA LEU A 313 -32.92 19.78 -18.48
C LEU A 313 -34.33 19.91 -19.05
N LYS A 314 -34.94 18.79 -19.44
CA LYS A 314 -36.38 18.73 -19.75
C LYS A 314 -37.15 18.26 -18.52
N LYS A 315 -37.84 19.25 -17.95
CA LYS A 315 -39.00 19.30 -17.03
C LYS A 315 -38.93 18.59 -15.69
#